data_AF-A0A651FFH2-F1
#
_entry.id   AF-A0A651FFH2-F1
#
_cell.length_a   1.000
_cell.length_b   1.000
_cell.length_c   1.000
_cell.angle_alpha   90.00
_cell.angle_beta   90.00
_cell.angle_gamma   90.00
#
_symmetry.space_group_name_H-M   'P 1'
#
loop_
_entity.id
_entity.type
_entity.pdbx_description
1 polymer ?
#
loop_
_entity_poly.entity_id
_entity_poly.type
_entity_poly.pdbx_seq_one_letter_code
_entity_poly.pdbx_strand_id
1 'polypeptide(L)'
;MANRTEADDPGYKAHQVFQDLDRFILFYEEFSELVVGFPTFGTRAIINIDTYLYSSIQGTLESIRLVLEKGRLGDGFALLRKYHDAAVLNIYTNLYLEKNLNREDTIVQEVTDWLSGNERLPRDNYGGMSEYIEKSEELKPVFSALNKNSEYREMRKRCNDHTHYNSFDNVLINDNRVYAPKRIELLNSFKNDLENIFILHLSYIFYLNDHYMRASDYMDALEVGVSPEPDSQYWVAPFIQEIFSDLIVVKYPEIAEMIKNKTAMHLTIRDEYE
;
A
#
# COMPACT_ATOMS: atom_id res chain seq x y z
N MET A 1 -25.70 33.30 -8.77
CA MET A 1 -25.14 32.69 -7.56
C MET A 1 -24.23 31.56 -8.01
N ALA A 2 -22.97 31.52 -7.59
CA ALA A 2 -22.15 30.34 -7.84
C ALA A 2 -22.82 29.17 -7.11
N ASN A 3 -23.10 28.07 -7.82
CA ASN A 3 -23.67 26.86 -7.23
C ASN A 3 -22.62 26.24 -6.29
N ARG A 4 -22.65 26.64 -5.02
CA ARG A 4 -21.79 26.09 -3.97
C ARG A 4 -22.05 24.58 -3.86
N THR A 5 -20.99 23.79 -3.89
CA THR A 5 -21.06 22.34 -3.73
C THR A 5 -20.60 21.92 -2.33
N GLU A 6 -20.86 20.68 -1.94
CA GLU A 6 -20.30 20.08 -0.72
C GLU A 6 -18.77 20.12 -0.71
N ALA A 7 -18.15 20.04 -1.88
CA ALA A 7 -16.70 20.16 -2.02
C ALA A 7 -16.20 21.58 -1.68
N ASP A 8 -17.07 22.60 -1.69
CA ASP A 8 -16.74 23.97 -1.32
C ASP A 8 -16.89 24.27 0.17
N ASP A 9 -17.30 23.28 0.96
CA ASP A 9 -17.30 23.40 2.41
C ASP A 9 -15.86 23.54 2.95
N PRO A 10 -15.56 24.56 3.78
CA PRO A 10 -14.24 24.73 4.36
C PRO A 10 -13.76 23.55 5.20
N GLY A 11 -14.67 22.88 5.93
CA GLY A 11 -14.35 21.71 6.73
C GLY A 11 -14.01 20.51 5.87
N TYR A 12 -14.71 20.34 4.73
CA TYR A 12 -14.35 19.35 3.72
C TYR A 12 -12.97 19.63 3.11
N LYS A 13 -12.74 20.86 2.61
CA LYS A 13 -11.45 21.24 1.96
C LYS A 13 -10.24 21.11 2.89
N ALA A 14 -10.41 21.41 4.17
CA ALA A 14 -9.34 21.35 5.16
C ALA A 14 -9.19 19.96 5.81
N HIS A 15 -9.93 18.95 5.35
CA HIS A 15 -9.91 17.63 5.97
C HIS A 15 -8.55 16.94 5.79
N GLN A 16 -8.07 16.29 6.87
CA GLN A 16 -6.74 15.67 6.94
C GLN A 16 -6.47 14.64 5.82
N VAL A 17 -7.52 13.98 5.32
CA VAL A 17 -7.42 12.99 4.22
C VAL A 17 -6.66 13.50 3.00
N PHE A 18 -6.73 14.79 2.68
CA PHE A 18 -6.04 15.35 1.51
C PHE A 18 -4.52 15.39 1.75
N GLN A 19 -4.09 15.73 2.96
CA GLN A 19 -2.67 15.69 3.33
C GLN A 19 -2.16 14.25 3.42
N ASP A 20 -2.96 13.33 3.94
CA ASP A 20 -2.60 11.91 3.99
C ASP A 20 -2.46 11.32 2.58
N LEU A 21 -3.35 11.71 1.65
CA LEU A 21 -3.23 11.35 0.23
C LEU A 21 -1.96 11.90 -0.39
N ASP A 22 -1.65 13.20 -0.19
CA ASP A 22 -0.42 13.80 -0.72
C ASP A 22 0.82 13.08 -0.19
N ARG A 23 0.83 12.75 1.10
CA ARG A 23 1.91 11.98 1.75
C ARG A 23 2.06 10.59 1.15
N PHE A 24 0.96 9.86 0.93
CA PHE A 24 1.01 8.49 0.40
C PHE A 24 1.30 8.45 -1.10
N ILE A 25 0.88 9.46 -1.87
CA ILE A 25 1.25 9.62 -3.28
C ILE A 25 2.76 9.77 -3.38
N LEU A 26 3.34 10.73 -2.63
CA LEU A 26 4.80 10.94 -2.62
C LEU A 26 5.55 9.68 -2.17
N PHE A 27 5.06 9.01 -1.12
CA PHE A 27 5.67 7.77 -0.67
C PHE A 27 5.72 6.71 -1.78
N TYR A 28 4.63 6.46 -2.50
CA TYR A 28 4.64 5.45 -3.57
C TYR A 28 5.47 5.87 -4.78
N GLU A 29 5.62 7.18 -5.04
CA GLU A 29 6.56 7.70 -6.03
C GLU A 29 8.00 7.35 -5.65
N GLU A 30 8.45 7.77 -4.47
CA GLU A 30 9.81 7.51 -3.95
C GLU A 30 10.06 6.00 -3.79
N PHE A 31 9.06 5.25 -3.32
CA PHE A 31 9.17 3.80 -3.16
C PHE A 31 9.27 3.09 -4.51
N SER A 32 8.51 3.54 -5.52
CA SER A 32 8.60 3.02 -6.88
C SER A 32 10.00 3.20 -7.44
N GLU A 33 10.61 4.38 -7.27
CA GLU A 33 11.98 4.67 -7.74
C GLU A 33 13.02 3.84 -6.99
N LEU A 34 12.88 3.72 -5.67
CA LEU A 34 13.82 2.97 -4.84
C LEU A 34 13.88 1.49 -5.24
N VAL A 35 12.73 0.86 -5.48
CA VAL A 35 12.70 -0.59 -5.71
C VAL A 35 13.14 -1.02 -7.11
N VAL A 36 13.24 -0.09 -8.07
CA VAL A 36 13.71 -0.37 -9.45
C VAL A 36 15.04 -1.11 -9.45
N GLY A 37 15.93 -0.78 -8.50
CA GLY A 37 17.27 -1.35 -8.39
C GLY A 37 17.33 -2.82 -7.96
N PHE A 38 16.21 -3.43 -7.57
CA PHE A 38 16.16 -4.83 -7.13
C PHE A 38 15.50 -5.72 -8.17
N PRO A 39 16.20 -6.67 -8.80
CA PRO A 39 15.58 -7.53 -9.81
C PRO A 39 14.52 -8.45 -9.19
N THR A 40 13.36 -8.59 -9.85
CA THR A 40 12.35 -9.57 -9.45
C THR A 40 12.76 -10.97 -9.91
N PHE A 41 13.42 -11.70 -9.02
CA PHE A 41 13.81 -13.08 -9.29
C PHE A 41 12.61 -13.98 -9.60
N GLY A 42 12.82 -14.98 -10.47
CA GLY A 42 11.78 -15.94 -10.85
C GLY A 42 10.85 -15.45 -11.95
N THR A 43 11.12 -14.30 -12.56
CA THR A 43 10.37 -13.77 -13.71
C THR A 43 11.29 -13.49 -14.90
N ARG A 44 10.70 -13.18 -16.05
CA ARG A 44 11.44 -12.67 -17.23
C ARG A 44 11.55 -11.14 -17.26
N ALA A 45 11.09 -10.46 -16.21
CA ALA A 45 11.13 -9.00 -16.16
C ALA A 45 12.58 -8.51 -16.05
N ILE A 46 12.92 -7.46 -16.81
CA ILE A 46 14.27 -6.87 -16.81
C ILE A 46 14.45 -5.95 -15.60
N ILE A 47 13.36 -5.33 -15.15
CA ILE A 47 13.29 -4.41 -14.01
C ILE A 47 12.34 -5.03 -12.97
N ASN A 48 12.48 -4.62 -11.71
CA ASN A 48 11.53 -4.98 -10.66
C ASN A 48 10.07 -4.80 -11.12
N ILE A 49 9.22 -5.80 -11.00
CA ILE A 49 7.79 -5.67 -11.34
C ILE A 49 7.05 -4.78 -10.35
N ASP A 50 7.55 -4.68 -9.12
CA ASP A 50 6.91 -3.93 -8.04
C ASP A 50 6.96 -2.42 -8.28
N THR A 51 7.97 -1.91 -8.99
CA THR A 51 8.01 -0.49 -9.39
C THR A 51 6.74 -0.09 -10.17
N TYR A 52 6.31 -0.93 -11.10
CA TYR A 52 5.11 -0.64 -11.90
C TYR A 52 3.83 -0.76 -11.07
N LEU A 53 3.79 -1.68 -10.10
CA LEU A 53 2.67 -1.79 -9.18
C LEU A 53 2.59 -0.57 -8.25
N TYR A 54 3.72 -0.09 -7.72
CA TYR A 54 3.78 1.08 -6.85
C TYR A 54 3.43 2.37 -7.60
N SER A 55 3.99 2.58 -8.80
CA SER A 55 3.59 3.70 -9.67
C SER A 55 2.11 3.63 -10.07
N SER A 56 1.56 2.43 -10.34
CA SER A 56 0.12 2.26 -10.60
C SER A 56 -0.75 2.55 -9.37
N ILE A 57 -0.26 2.24 -8.17
CA ILE A 57 -0.92 2.59 -6.90
C ILE A 57 -0.90 4.11 -6.70
N GLN A 58 0.26 4.76 -6.89
CA GLN A 58 0.41 6.22 -6.86
C GLN A 58 -0.66 6.89 -7.75
N GLY A 59 -0.76 6.50 -9.03
CA GLY A 59 -1.78 7.05 -9.94
C GLY A 59 -3.22 6.76 -9.53
N THR A 60 -3.46 5.66 -8.79
CA THR A 60 -4.78 5.38 -8.20
C THR A 60 -5.07 6.31 -7.02
N LEU A 61 -4.09 6.62 -6.17
CA LEU A 61 -4.23 7.61 -5.09
C LEU A 61 -4.43 9.03 -5.62
N GLU A 62 -3.73 9.42 -6.69
CA GLU A 62 -3.97 10.68 -7.40
C GLU A 62 -5.41 10.75 -7.92
N SER A 63 -5.90 9.65 -8.50
CA SER A 63 -7.28 9.55 -8.97
C SER A 63 -8.29 9.69 -7.83
N ILE A 64 -8.02 9.06 -6.67
CA ILE A 64 -8.82 9.23 -5.45
C ILE A 64 -8.87 10.71 -5.06
N ARG A 65 -7.70 11.35 -4.98
CA ARG A 65 -7.59 12.77 -4.61
C ARG A 65 -8.42 13.64 -5.55
N LEU A 66 -8.31 13.44 -6.87
CA LEU A 66 -9.07 14.18 -7.88
C LEU A 66 -10.59 14.05 -7.70
N VAL A 67 -11.10 12.84 -7.46
CA VAL A 67 -12.56 12.65 -7.29
C VAL A 67 -13.06 13.21 -5.96
N LEU A 68 -12.25 13.12 -4.89
CA LEU A 68 -12.57 13.72 -3.59
C LEU A 68 -12.56 15.24 -3.66
N GLU A 69 -11.63 15.88 -4.37
CA GLU A 69 -11.66 17.33 -4.60
C GLU A 69 -12.94 17.81 -5.31
N LYS A 70 -13.59 16.93 -6.07
CA LYS A 70 -14.90 17.20 -6.68
C LYS A 70 -16.08 16.80 -5.77
N GLY A 71 -15.85 16.34 -4.55
CA GLY A 71 -16.88 15.89 -3.61
C GLY A 71 -17.53 14.55 -3.99
N ARG A 72 -16.91 13.78 -4.89
CA ARG A 72 -17.40 12.48 -5.38
C ARG A 72 -16.92 11.36 -4.46
N LEU A 73 -17.45 11.34 -3.24
CA LEU A 73 -16.97 10.44 -2.18
C LEU A 73 -17.27 8.96 -2.50
N GLY A 74 -18.38 8.67 -3.18
CA GLY A 74 -18.70 7.32 -3.64
C GLY A 74 -17.67 6.78 -4.63
N ASP A 75 -17.28 7.60 -5.62
CA ASP A 75 -16.21 7.27 -6.57
C ASP A 75 -14.87 7.08 -5.85
N GLY A 76 -14.60 7.89 -4.82
CA GLY A 76 -13.46 7.73 -3.92
C GLY A 76 -13.40 6.32 -3.33
N PHE A 77 -14.48 5.82 -2.73
CA PHE A 77 -14.51 4.48 -2.14
C PHE A 77 -14.37 3.35 -3.17
N ALA A 78 -14.90 3.54 -4.39
CA ALA A 78 -14.70 2.58 -5.47
C ALA A 78 -13.22 2.48 -5.87
N LEU A 79 -12.52 3.62 -5.94
CA LEU A 79 -11.07 3.65 -6.19
C LEU A 79 -10.27 3.13 -4.98
N LEU A 80 -10.75 3.36 -3.75
CA LEU A 80 -10.14 2.80 -2.55
C LEU A 80 -10.20 1.27 -2.53
N ARG A 81 -11.30 0.69 -3.03
CA ARG A 81 -11.40 -0.76 -3.29
C ARG A 81 -10.34 -1.24 -4.26
N LYS A 82 -10.16 -0.52 -5.39
CA LYS A 82 -9.14 -0.86 -6.39
C LYS A 82 -7.74 -0.79 -5.80
N TYR A 83 -7.45 0.22 -4.98
CA TYR A 83 -6.18 0.33 -4.26
C TYR A 83 -5.95 -0.87 -3.34
N HIS A 84 -6.95 -1.25 -2.54
CA HIS A 84 -6.86 -2.43 -1.68
C HIS A 84 -6.61 -3.72 -2.47
N ASP A 85 -7.32 -3.93 -3.58
CA ASP A 85 -7.11 -5.09 -4.45
C ASP A 85 -5.69 -5.09 -5.05
N ALA A 86 -5.12 -3.93 -5.38
CA ALA A 86 -3.74 -3.80 -5.86
C ALA A 86 -2.71 -4.10 -4.77
N ALA A 87 -2.93 -3.66 -3.53
CA ALA A 87 -2.07 -4.00 -2.39
C ALA A 87 -2.06 -5.52 -2.14
N VAL A 88 -3.24 -6.16 -2.13
CA VAL A 88 -3.36 -7.61 -1.97
C VAL A 88 -2.70 -8.37 -3.12
N LEU A 89 -2.85 -7.88 -4.36
CA LEU A 89 -2.15 -8.43 -5.52
C LEU A 89 -0.63 -8.37 -5.34
N ASN A 90 -0.08 -7.23 -4.91
CA ASN A 90 1.37 -7.07 -4.72
C ASN A 90 1.93 -7.99 -3.62
N ILE A 91 1.22 -8.10 -2.49
CA ILE A 91 1.59 -9.02 -1.41
C ILE A 91 1.54 -10.46 -1.90
N TYR A 92 0.48 -10.81 -2.63
CA TYR A 92 0.31 -12.14 -3.20
C TYR A 92 1.45 -12.52 -4.14
N THR A 93 1.80 -11.66 -5.10
CA THR A 93 2.85 -11.96 -6.08
C THR A 93 4.20 -12.11 -5.40
N ASN A 94 4.53 -11.27 -4.42
CA ASN A 94 5.77 -11.36 -3.68
C ASN A 94 5.87 -12.66 -2.87
N LEU A 95 4.84 -12.98 -2.09
CA LEU A 95 4.78 -14.24 -1.33
C LEU A 95 4.82 -15.47 -2.26
N TYR A 96 4.12 -15.40 -3.39
CA TYR A 96 4.06 -16.52 -4.34
C TYR A 96 5.41 -16.74 -5.01
N LEU A 97 6.11 -15.68 -5.41
CA LEU A 97 7.47 -15.77 -5.93
C LEU A 97 8.41 -16.37 -4.89
N GLU A 98 8.45 -15.82 -3.67
CA GLU A 98 9.31 -16.32 -2.58
C GLU A 98 9.12 -17.83 -2.33
N LYS A 99 7.88 -18.32 -2.32
CA LYS A 99 7.57 -19.74 -2.08
C LYS A 99 7.86 -20.68 -3.25
N ASN A 100 7.83 -20.17 -4.48
CA ASN A 100 7.99 -20.99 -5.68
C ASN A 100 9.36 -20.80 -6.36
N LEU A 101 10.18 -19.88 -5.83
CA LEU A 101 11.59 -19.77 -6.12
C LEU A 101 12.33 -20.95 -5.49
N ASN A 102 12.55 -22.00 -6.29
CA ASN A 102 13.53 -23.01 -5.94
C ASN A 102 14.95 -22.48 -6.19
N ARG A 103 15.95 -22.98 -5.44
CA ARG A 103 17.36 -22.60 -5.58
C ARG A 103 17.79 -22.63 -7.06
N GLU A 104 17.98 -21.43 -7.58
CA GLU A 104 18.58 -21.04 -8.87
C GLU A 104 17.86 -21.60 -10.13
N ASP A 105 17.31 -20.67 -10.92
CA ASP A 105 16.94 -20.82 -12.34
C ASP A 105 15.56 -21.38 -12.73
N THR A 106 14.56 -21.41 -11.83
CA THR A 106 13.19 -21.71 -12.27
C THR A 106 12.34 -20.44 -12.42
N ILE A 107 11.92 -20.17 -13.64
CA ILE A 107 10.91 -19.16 -13.94
C ILE A 107 9.59 -19.61 -13.30
N VAL A 108 9.01 -18.77 -12.45
CA VAL A 108 7.68 -18.96 -11.88
C VAL A 108 6.67 -18.62 -12.97
N GLN A 109 6.27 -19.66 -13.69
CA GLN A 109 5.47 -19.56 -14.92
C GLN A 109 4.16 -18.80 -14.69
N GLU A 110 3.51 -19.01 -13.54
CA GLU A 110 2.25 -18.36 -13.18
C GLU A 110 2.34 -16.82 -13.21
N VAL A 111 3.34 -16.25 -12.54
CA VAL A 111 3.55 -14.80 -12.49
C VAL A 111 4.05 -14.30 -13.84
N THR A 112 4.89 -15.07 -14.53
CA THR A 112 5.44 -14.70 -15.83
C THR A 112 4.37 -14.63 -16.93
N ASP A 113 3.42 -15.57 -16.95
CA ASP A 113 2.32 -15.57 -17.91
C ASP A 113 1.32 -14.45 -17.63
N TRP A 114 1.09 -14.13 -16.35
CA TRP A 114 0.30 -12.96 -15.97
C TRP A 114 0.96 -11.65 -16.44
N LEU A 115 2.26 -11.48 -16.20
CA LEU A 115 3.01 -10.31 -16.68
C LEU A 115 2.99 -10.18 -18.20
N SER A 116 2.95 -11.29 -18.92
CA SER A 116 2.88 -11.33 -20.38
C SER A 116 1.46 -11.17 -20.93
N GLY A 117 0.44 -11.16 -20.07
CA GLY A 117 -0.97 -11.12 -20.46
C GLY A 117 -1.49 -12.42 -21.08
N ASN A 118 -0.74 -13.52 -20.96
CA ASN A 118 -1.11 -14.83 -21.50
C ASN A 118 -2.18 -15.52 -20.65
N GLU A 119 -2.09 -15.35 -19.33
CA GLU A 119 -3.00 -15.95 -18.36
C GLU A 119 -3.44 -14.92 -17.32
N ARG A 120 -4.55 -15.20 -16.65
CA ARG A 120 -4.85 -14.55 -15.37
C ARG A 120 -4.10 -15.30 -14.27
N LEU A 121 -3.79 -14.64 -13.16
CA LEU A 121 -3.34 -15.37 -11.97
C LEU A 121 -4.42 -16.42 -11.61
N PRO A 122 -4.06 -17.70 -11.36
CA PRO A 122 -4.97 -18.79 -10.96
C PRO A 122 -5.87 -18.47 -9.76
N ARG A 123 -5.47 -17.48 -8.97
CA ARG A 123 -6.28 -16.83 -7.93
C ARG A 123 -6.79 -15.51 -8.48
N ASP A 124 -7.58 -15.57 -9.55
CA ASP A 124 -7.91 -14.46 -10.47
C ASP A 124 -8.77 -13.35 -9.86
N ASN A 125 -9.10 -13.47 -8.58
CA ASN A 125 -9.87 -12.52 -7.83
C ASN A 125 -9.27 -12.35 -6.42
N TYR A 126 -9.62 -11.23 -5.80
CA TYR A 126 -9.24 -10.92 -4.42
C TYR A 126 -9.37 -12.11 -3.46
N GLY A 127 -10.47 -12.87 -3.56
CA GLY A 127 -10.80 -13.94 -2.60
C GLY A 127 -9.73 -15.01 -2.57
N GLY A 128 -9.31 -15.49 -3.74
CA GLY A 128 -8.25 -16.49 -3.84
C GLY A 128 -6.90 -15.98 -3.35
N MET A 129 -6.53 -14.73 -3.69
CA MET A 129 -5.26 -14.13 -3.26
C MET A 129 -5.22 -13.92 -1.74
N SER A 130 -6.30 -13.36 -1.17
CA SER A 130 -6.45 -13.14 0.26
C SER A 130 -6.40 -14.45 1.05
N GLU A 131 -7.06 -15.50 0.57
CA GLU A 131 -7.02 -16.83 1.20
C GLU A 131 -5.62 -17.44 1.18
N TYR A 132 -4.86 -17.23 0.10
CA TYR A 132 -3.47 -17.70 0.01
C TYR A 132 -2.54 -16.99 1.00
N ILE A 133 -2.70 -15.68 1.15
CA ILE A 133 -1.96 -14.87 2.13
C ILE A 133 -2.32 -15.32 3.55
N GLU A 134 -3.61 -15.48 3.85
CA GLU A 134 -4.11 -15.93 5.16
C GLU A 134 -3.56 -17.30 5.57
N LYS A 135 -3.46 -18.24 4.62
CA LYS A 135 -2.93 -19.59 4.86
C LYS A 135 -1.40 -19.66 4.93
N SER A 136 -0.71 -18.54 4.76
CA SER A 136 0.75 -18.52 4.80
C SER A 136 1.27 -18.58 6.23
N GLU A 137 2.00 -19.65 6.59
CA GLU A 137 2.66 -19.73 7.89
C GLU A 137 3.70 -18.63 8.09
N GLU A 138 4.38 -18.19 7.03
CA GLU A 138 5.34 -17.09 7.09
C GLU A 138 4.71 -15.75 7.46
N LEU A 139 3.57 -15.43 6.86
CA LEU A 139 2.87 -14.16 7.09
C LEU A 139 1.89 -14.22 8.26
N LYS A 140 1.75 -15.38 8.90
CA LYS A 140 0.83 -15.62 10.01
C LYS A 140 1.00 -14.64 11.18
N PRO A 141 2.22 -14.25 11.60
CA PRO A 141 2.38 -13.26 12.67
C PRO A 141 1.76 -11.90 12.30
N VAL A 142 2.09 -11.38 11.11
CA VAL A 142 1.57 -10.09 10.61
C VAL A 142 0.06 -10.18 10.36
N PHE A 143 -0.42 -11.27 9.74
CA PHE A 143 -1.85 -11.50 9.52
C PHE A 143 -2.64 -11.51 10.81
N SER A 144 -2.15 -12.22 11.83
CA SER A 144 -2.81 -12.31 13.13
C SER A 144 -2.87 -10.97 13.84
N ALA A 145 -1.84 -10.13 13.67
CA ALA A 145 -1.79 -8.79 14.25
C ALA A 145 -2.76 -7.81 13.57
N LEU A 146 -2.78 -7.76 12.24
CA LEU A 146 -3.67 -6.88 11.47
C LEU A 146 -5.16 -7.28 11.60
N ASN A 147 -5.45 -8.58 11.68
CA ASN A 147 -6.83 -9.10 11.66
C ASN A 147 -7.39 -9.44 13.05
N LYS A 148 -6.83 -8.88 14.14
CA LYS A 148 -7.39 -9.04 15.51
C LYS A 148 -8.82 -8.52 15.59
N ASN A 149 -9.11 -7.44 14.86
CA ASN A 149 -10.40 -6.77 14.84
C ASN A 149 -11.09 -6.94 13.48
N SER A 150 -12.37 -6.58 13.41
CA SER A 150 -13.14 -6.60 12.17
C SER A 150 -12.83 -5.43 11.23
N GLU A 151 -11.83 -4.58 11.51
CA GLU A 151 -11.57 -3.31 10.81
C GLU A 151 -11.36 -3.50 9.30
N TYR A 152 -10.46 -4.39 8.88
CA TYR A 152 -10.20 -4.68 7.47
C TYR A 152 -11.40 -5.31 6.76
N ARG A 153 -12.19 -6.11 7.47
CA ARG A 153 -13.43 -6.70 6.93
C ARG A 153 -14.50 -5.63 6.71
N GLU A 154 -14.69 -4.74 7.69
CA GLU A 154 -15.66 -3.65 7.59
C GLU A 154 -15.24 -2.59 6.57
N MET A 155 -13.94 -2.29 6.44
CA MET A 155 -13.37 -1.48 5.38
C MET A 155 -13.75 -2.01 4.00
N ARG A 156 -13.45 -3.29 3.75
CA ARG A 156 -13.77 -3.92 2.46
C ARG A 156 -15.26 -3.93 2.18
N LYS A 157 -16.09 -4.15 3.20
CA LYS A 157 -17.54 -4.07 3.09
C LYS A 157 -18.00 -2.66 2.70
N ARG A 158 -17.52 -1.60 3.36
CA ARG A 158 -17.83 -0.21 2.98
C ARG A 158 -17.45 0.09 1.53
N CYS A 159 -16.23 -0.25 1.12
CA CYS A 159 -15.76 -0.09 -0.24
C CYS A 159 -16.66 -0.81 -1.26
N ASN A 160 -17.09 -2.04 -0.95
CA ASN A 160 -18.05 -2.79 -1.77
C ASN A 160 -19.42 -2.11 -1.82
N ASP A 161 -19.93 -1.62 -0.69
CA ASP A 161 -21.24 -0.98 -0.60
C ASP A 161 -21.32 0.28 -1.46
N HIS A 162 -20.24 1.07 -1.52
CA HIS A 162 -20.16 2.23 -2.42
C HIS A 162 -20.00 1.84 -3.89
N THR A 163 -19.18 0.82 -4.18
CA THR A 163 -18.97 0.33 -5.57
C THR A 163 -20.28 -0.14 -6.20
N HIS A 164 -21.14 -0.82 -5.43
CA HIS A 164 -22.37 -1.43 -5.91
C HIS A 164 -23.63 -0.57 -5.68
N TYR A 165 -23.48 0.63 -5.11
CA TYR A 165 -24.62 1.46 -4.70
C TYR A 165 -25.65 0.70 -3.84
N ASN A 166 -25.17 -0.07 -2.85
CA ASN A 166 -26.01 -0.95 -2.02
C ASN A 166 -27.06 -0.19 -1.17
N SER A 167 -26.98 1.14 -1.10
CA SER A 167 -28.00 2.00 -0.51
C SER A 167 -28.19 3.25 -1.38
N PHE A 168 -29.37 3.89 -1.27
CA PHE A 168 -29.60 5.16 -1.96
C PHE A 168 -28.71 6.28 -1.40
N ASP A 169 -28.35 6.24 -0.12
CA ASP A 169 -27.37 7.15 0.48
C ASP A 169 -26.01 7.08 -0.24
N ASN A 170 -25.59 5.89 -0.68
CA ASN A 170 -24.36 5.73 -1.46
C ASN A 170 -24.46 6.35 -2.86
N VAL A 171 -25.67 6.46 -3.42
CA VAL A 171 -25.91 7.22 -4.67
C VAL A 171 -25.80 8.72 -4.38
N LEU A 172 -26.48 9.19 -3.34
CA LEU A 172 -26.54 10.61 -2.98
C LEU A 172 -25.17 11.16 -2.58
N ILE A 173 -24.33 10.39 -1.89
CA ILE A 173 -23.01 10.87 -1.46
C ILE A 173 -22.08 11.15 -2.65
N ASN A 174 -22.34 10.54 -3.80
CA ASN A 174 -21.61 10.83 -5.02
C ASN A 174 -22.13 12.09 -5.73
N ASP A 175 -23.30 12.61 -5.37
CA ASP A 175 -23.77 13.91 -5.83
C ASP A 175 -23.24 15.04 -4.92
N ASN A 176 -22.26 15.80 -5.42
CA ASN A 176 -21.66 16.92 -4.69
C ASN A 176 -22.57 18.15 -4.55
N ARG A 177 -23.76 18.14 -5.15
CA ARG A 177 -24.78 19.21 -5.02
C ARG A 177 -25.81 18.91 -3.94
N VAL A 178 -25.87 17.67 -3.48
CA VAL A 178 -26.82 17.23 -2.45
C VAL A 178 -26.14 17.32 -1.10
N TYR A 179 -26.76 18.06 -0.17
CA TYR A 179 -26.33 18.09 1.21
C TYR A 179 -26.49 16.70 1.84
N ALA A 180 -25.38 16.17 2.36
CA ALA A 180 -25.34 14.87 3.01
C ALA A 180 -24.82 15.05 4.44
N PRO A 181 -25.69 15.01 5.47
CA PRO A 181 -25.31 15.34 6.85
C PRO A 181 -24.11 14.55 7.39
N LYS A 182 -23.90 13.32 6.90
CA LYS A 182 -22.83 12.41 7.34
C LYS A 182 -21.57 12.47 6.47
N ARG A 183 -21.45 13.44 5.56
CA ARG A 183 -20.33 13.48 4.60
C ARG A 183 -18.97 13.55 5.27
N ILE A 184 -18.83 14.39 6.30
CA ILE A 184 -17.56 14.51 7.05
C ILE A 184 -17.28 13.25 7.88
N GLU A 185 -18.29 12.65 8.51
CA GLU A 185 -18.14 11.36 9.21
C GLU A 185 -17.68 10.25 8.26
N LEU A 186 -18.23 10.25 7.04
CA LEU A 186 -17.85 9.28 6.02
C LEU A 186 -16.45 9.57 5.45
N LEU A 187 -16.06 10.84 5.35
CA LEU A 187 -14.70 11.24 4.96
C LEU A 187 -13.65 10.85 6.03
N ASN A 188 -14.01 10.91 7.32
CA ASN A 188 -13.20 10.34 8.39
C ASN A 188 -13.08 8.81 8.26
N SER A 189 -14.18 8.13 7.93
CA SER A 189 -14.15 6.68 7.66
C SER A 189 -13.25 6.35 6.47
N PHE A 190 -13.34 7.14 5.40
CA PHE A 190 -12.49 7.03 4.22
C PHE A 190 -11.00 7.18 4.58
N LYS A 191 -10.66 8.21 5.37
CA LYS A 191 -9.29 8.45 5.84
C LYS A 191 -8.75 7.24 6.60
N ASN A 192 -9.51 6.71 7.55
CA ASN A 192 -9.11 5.53 8.31
C ASN A 192 -8.89 4.31 7.39
N ASP A 193 -9.76 4.13 6.40
CA ASP A 193 -9.65 3.04 5.43
C ASP A 193 -8.42 3.18 4.53
N LEU A 194 -8.13 4.40 4.06
CA LEU A 194 -6.91 4.72 3.32
C LEU A 194 -5.66 4.37 4.12
N GLU A 195 -5.57 4.83 5.37
CA GLU A 195 -4.43 4.52 6.25
C GLU A 195 -4.30 3.02 6.52
N ASN A 196 -5.42 2.33 6.74
CA ASN A 196 -5.42 0.90 7.02
C ASN A 196 -4.88 0.09 5.83
N ILE A 197 -5.28 0.42 4.59
CA ILE A 197 -4.75 -0.24 3.38
C ILE A 197 -3.25 0.04 3.25
N PHE A 198 -2.83 1.27 3.47
CA PHE A 198 -1.43 1.67 3.40
C PHE A 198 -0.56 0.89 4.40
N ILE A 199 -1.00 0.82 5.66
CA ILE A 199 -0.32 0.04 6.71
C ILE A 199 -0.32 -1.45 6.38
N LEU A 200 -1.44 -2.00 5.92
CA LEU A 200 -1.51 -3.42 5.52
C LEU A 200 -0.47 -3.72 4.45
N HIS A 201 -0.41 -2.87 3.42
CA HIS A 201 0.50 -3.07 2.30
C HIS A 201 1.95 -3.06 2.77
N LEU A 202 2.39 -2.00 3.47
CA LEU A 202 3.77 -1.88 3.91
C LEU A 202 4.16 -2.89 4.98
N SER A 203 3.24 -3.25 5.88
CA SER A 203 3.52 -4.26 6.92
C SER A 203 3.90 -5.60 6.31
N TYR A 204 3.19 -6.02 5.25
CA TYR A 204 3.52 -7.25 4.56
C TYR A 204 4.78 -7.11 3.69
N ILE A 205 4.92 -6.02 2.93
CA ILE A 205 6.06 -5.85 2.03
C ILE A 205 7.37 -5.71 2.78
N PHE A 206 7.42 -4.93 3.87
CA PHE A 206 8.64 -4.82 4.68
C PHE A 206 8.98 -6.11 5.42
N TYR A 207 7.99 -6.96 5.70
CA TYR A 207 8.21 -8.26 6.31
C TYR A 207 8.66 -9.34 5.31
N LEU A 208 8.29 -9.23 4.03
CA LEU A 208 8.71 -10.16 2.96
C LEU A 208 10.01 -9.72 2.29
N ASN A 209 10.10 -8.45 1.91
CA ASN A 209 11.18 -7.86 1.11
C ASN A 209 11.87 -6.76 1.90
N ASP A 210 12.56 -7.13 2.97
CA ASP A 210 13.15 -6.16 3.87
C ASP A 210 14.20 -5.24 3.20
N HIS A 211 14.92 -5.77 2.22
CA HIS A 211 15.85 -5.03 1.37
C HIS A 211 15.20 -3.88 0.59
N TYR A 212 13.87 -3.86 0.39
CA TYR A 212 13.17 -2.70 -0.19
C TYR A 212 13.22 -1.47 0.73
N MET A 213 13.59 -1.63 2.00
CA MET A 213 13.77 -0.51 2.93
C MET A 213 15.13 0.19 2.75
N ARG A 214 16.05 -0.38 1.97
CA ARG A 214 17.45 0.07 1.89
C ARG A 214 17.59 1.43 1.22
N ALA A 215 18.37 2.33 1.83
CA ALA A 215 18.76 3.60 1.25
C ALA A 215 19.64 3.45 0.00
N SER A 216 19.70 4.47 -0.84
CA SER A 216 20.47 4.42 -2.10
C SER A 216 21.98 4.57 -1.88
N ASP A 217 22.43 5.10 -0.74
CA ASP A 217 23.82 5.48 -0.45
C ASP A 217 24.85 4.42 -0.87
N TYR A 218 24.58 3.15 -0.53
CA TYR A 218 25.45 2.05 -0.89
C TYR A 218 25.56 1.85 -2.41
N MET A 219 24.43 1.88 -3.11
CA MET A 219 24.39 1.72 -4.56
C MET A 219 24.97 2.94 -5.26
N ASP A 220 24.62 4.15 -4.81
CA ASP A 220 25.12 5.41 -5.36
C ASP A 220 26.65 5.46 -5.30
N ALA A 221 27.25 5.06 -4.16
CA ALA A 221 28.70 4.97 -4.01
C ALA A 221 29.32 4.02 -5.05
N LEU A 222 28.73 2.83 -5.25
CA LEU A 222 29.19 1.87 -6.26
C LEU A 222 29.08 2.42 -7.69
N GLU A 223 27.98 3.11 -8.01
CA GLU A 223 27.73 3.67 -9.34
C GLU A 223 28.72 4.78 -9.70
N VAL A 224 29.13 5.60 -8.73
CA VAL A 224 30.16 6.64 -8.94
C VAL A 224 31.59 6.15 -8.71
N GLY A 225 31.80 4.87 -8.41
CA GLY A 225 33.12 4.26 -8.22
C GLY A 225 33.81 4.66 -6.90
N VAL A 226 33.04 5.06 -5.90
CA VAL A 226 33.51 5.37 -4.53
C VAL A 226 33.31 4.13 -3.64
N SER A 227 34.22 3.90 -2.69
CA SER A 227 34.03 2.83 -1.70
C SER A 227 32.82 3.15 -0.82
N PRO A 228 31.81 2.27 -0.73
CA PRO A 228 30.68 2.48 0.18
C PRO A 228 31.14 2.58 1.62
N GLU A 229 30.39 3.34 2.42
CA GLU A 229 30.63 3.40 3.86
C GLU A 229 30.37 2.01 4.48
N PRO A 230 31.16 1.61 5.50
CA PRO A 230 30.90 0.36 6.21
C PRO A 230 29.45 0.27 6.66
N ASP A 231 28.80 -0.85 6.37
CA ASP A 231 27.43 -1.16 6.78
C ASP A 231 26.31 -0.36 6.10
N SER A 232 26.65 0.53 5.15
CA SER A 232 25.65 1.33 4.41
C SER A 232 24.65 0.50 3.61
N GLN A 233 24.95 -0.78 3.32
CA GLN A 233 24.01 -1.71 2.69
C GLN A 233 22.78 -2.05 3.55
N TYR A 234 22.79 -1.73 4.85
CA TYR A 234 21.68 -1.96 5.76
C TYR A 234 21.01 -0.66 6.24
N TRP A 235 21.41 0.49 5.73
CA TRP A 235 20.78 1.76 6.08
C TRP A 235 19.36 1.84 5.51
N VAL A 236 18.43 2.40 6.27
CA VAL A 236 17.03 2.56 5.85
C VAL A 236 16.84 3.91 5.17
N ALA A 237 16.12 3.94 4.06
CA ALA A 237 15.80 5.17 3.35
C ALA A 237 15.01 6.13 4.28
N PRO A 238 15.34 7.43 4.33
CA PRO A 238 14.73 8.35 5.30
C PRO A 238 13.19 8.41 5.25
N PHE A 239 12.61 8.44 4.04
CA PHE A 239 11.15 8.48 3.86
C PHE A 239 10.45 7.21 4.36
N ILE A 240 11.11 6.05 4.26
CA ILE A 240 10.63 4.78 4.82
C ILE A 240 10.67 4.82 6.33
N GLN A 241 11.77 5.29 6.92
CA GLN A 241 11.91 5.40 8.36
C GLN A 241 10.87 6.37 8.96
N GLU A 242 10.59 7.47 8.28
CA GLU A 242 9.55 8.43 8.67
C GLU A 242 8.17 7.77 8.72
N ILE A 243 7.74 7.13 7.62
CA ILE A 243 6.44 6.45 7.55
C ILE A 243 6.33 5.31 8.55
N PHE A 244 7.40 4.54 8.70
CA PHE A 244 7.45 3.43 9.66
C PHE A 244 7.25 3.94 11.09
N SER A 245 7.96 5.01 11.46
CA SER A 245 7.85 5.64 12.79
C SER A 245 6.50 6.30 13.03
N ASP A 246 5.97 7.04 12.06
CA ASP A 246 4.77 7.86 12.27
C ASP A 246 3.47 7.06 12.17
N LEU A 247 3.49 5.92 11.47
CA LEU A 247 2.28 5.12 11.24
C LEU A 247 2.39 3.72 11.83
N ILE A 248 3.36 2.92 11.41
CA ILE A 248 3.40 1.50 11.77
C ILE A 248 3.73 1.35 13.26
N VAL A 249 4.76 2.04 13.76
CA VAL A 249 5.12 2.04 15.19
C VAL A 249 3.98 2.56 16.05
N VAL A 250 3.33 3.66 15.63
CA VAL A 250 2.27 4.30 16.42
C VAL A 250 1.00 3.45 16.47
N LYS A 251 0.57 2.88 15.34
CA LYS A 251 -0.72 2.17 15.26
C LYS A 251 -0.63 0.67 15.54
N TYR A 252 0.49 0.04 15.19
CA TYR A 252 0.72 -1.39 15.32
C TYR A 252 2.15 -1.68 15.83
N PRO A 253 2.49 -1.26 17.05
CA PRO A 253 3.82 -1.44 17.61
C PRO A 253 4.28 -2.91 17.60
N GLU A 254 3.35 -3.86 17.77
CA GLU A 254 3.69 -5.29 17.68
C GLU A 254 4.12 -5.71 16.26
N ILE A 255 3.59 -5.08 15.21
CA ILE A 255 4.00 -5.34 13.83
C ILE A 255 5.35 -4.69 13.57
N ALA A 256 5.56 -3.48 14.08
CA ALA A 256 6.85 -2.80 13.98
C ALA A 256 7.97 -3.68 14.59
N GLU A 257 7.73 -4.23 15.78
CA GLU A 257 8.65 -5.18 16.42
C GLU A 257 8.85 -6.46 15.59
N MET A 258 7.80 -7.03 14.99
CA MET A 258 7.95 -8.20 14.11
C MET A 258 8.84 -7.91 12.90
N ILE A 259 8.69 -6.74 12.27
CA ILE A 259 9.50 -6.33 11.13
C ILE A 259 10.95 -6.11 11.57
N LYS A 260 11.17 -5.32 12.63
CA LYS A 260 12.50 -5.04 13.19
C LYS A 260 13.26 -6.31 13.58
N ASN A 261 12.58 -7.28 14.18
CA ASN A 261 13.22 -8.54 14.60
C ASN A 261 13.48 -9.52 13.43
N LYS A 262 12.80 -9.37 12.30
CA LYS A 262 13.02 -10.21 11.10
C LYS A 262 14.12 -9.66 10.20
N THR A 263 14.26 -8.34 10.12
CA THR A 263 15.17 -7.68 9.18
C THR A 263 16.59 -7.50 9.72
N ALA A 264 17.57 -7.45 8.82
CA ALA A 264 18.92 -6.97 9.11
C ALA A 264 19.07 -5.44 8.92
N MET A 265 18.05 -4.78 8.36
CA MET A 265 18.05 -3.34 8.13
C MET A 265 18.11 -2.56 9.45
N HIS A 266 18.77 -1.40 9.45
CA HIS A 266 18.90 -0.48 10.59
C HIS A 266 17.60 0.29 10.86
N LEU A 267 16.50 -0.43 10.94
CA LEU A 267 15.17 0.10 11.19
C LEU A 267 15.01 0.42 12.67
N THR A 268 14.61 1.65 12.96
CA THR A 268 14.45 2.14 14.33
C THR A 268 12.98 2.25 14.71
N ILE A 269 12.69 1.89 15.95
CA ILE A 269 11.43 2.10 16.66
C ILE A 269 11.85 3.06 17.76
N ARG A 270 11.40 4.32 17.74
CA ARG A 270 11.92 5.36 18.63
C ARG A 270 11.77 4.94 20.11
N ASP A 271 12.89 4.62 20.74
CA ASP A 271 13.14 4.57 22.20
C ASP A 271 14.67 4.57 22.54
N GLU A 272 15.57 4.97 21.64
CA GLU A 272 17.03 4.83 21.85
C GLU A 272 17.87 6.11 21.72
N TYR A 273 17.27 7.30 21.83
CA TYR A 273 18.03 8.55 22.02
C TYR A 273 17.31 9.52 22.97
N GLU A 274 17.38 9.22 24.26
CA GLU A 274 17.49 10.23 25.33
C GLU A 274 18.88 10.16 25.96
#